data_AF-A0A832JMC4-F1
#
_entry.id   AF-A0A832JMC4-F1
#
_cell.length_a   1.000
_cell.length_b   1.000
_cell.length_c   1.000
_cell.angle_alpha   90.00
_cell.angle_beta   90.00
_cell.angle_gamma   90.00
#
_symmetry.space_group_name_H-M   'P 1'
#
loop_
_entity.id
_entity.type
_entity.pdbx_description
1 polymer ?
#
loop_
_entity_poly.entity_id
_entity_poly.type
_entity_poly.pdbx_seq_one_letter_code
_entity_poly.pdbx_strand_id
1 'polypeptide(L)'
;MEGEEVAHRRGALVELNALWHSALRAAERLASYLEDSSSASEFGAMADRVASSFDSLFWNRERHALFDWVDGEERDDTMRPNQLLAVSLSSTPLEPTKARAVLESVWRHLYTTYGLRTLEPGHGKYKGRPKPGLSGLTKGLYRGMAWPWLLALFVRAFLRYNPSRKDVAWAFVRPIGSHLREGCVGAIAQAFEGEMPYTPHGDVASSRAMGMFLELLCGEMSNL
;
A
#
# COMPACT_ATOMS: atom_id res chain seq x y z
N MET A 1 -6.66 -24.86 20.02
CA MET A 1 -5.68 -24.01 19.32
C MET A 1 -6.06 -22.58 19.62
N GLU A 2 -5.35 -21.92 20.52
CA GLU A 2 -5.52 -20.49 20.75
C GLU A 2 -5.05 -19.74 19.50
N GLY A 3 -5.95 -18.94 18.91
CA GLY A 3 -5.62 -18.10 17.77
C GLY A 3 -4.79 -16.90 18.25
N GLU A 4 -3.49 -16.90 17.97
CA GLU A 4 -2.66 -15.71 18.15
C GLU A 4 -3.05 -14.66 17.11
N GLU A 5 -3.42 -13.46 17.56
CA GLU A 5 -3.64 -12.33 16.67
C GLU A 5 -2.33 -11.96 15.95
N VAL A 6 -2.32 -12.10 14.63
CA VAL A 6 -1.08 -11.95 13.84
C VAL A 6 -0.70 -10.47 13.68
N ALA A 7 -1.64 -9.55 13.58
CA ALA A 7 -1.34 -8.13 13.57
C ALA A 7 -2.35 -7.40 14.44
N HIS A 8 -1.95 -7.07 15.67
CA HIS A 8 -2.78 -6.26 16.55
C HIS A 8 -2.67 -4.80 16.14
N ARG A 9 -3.76 -4.27 15.57
CA ARG A 9 -3.89 -2.88 15.10
C ARG A 9 -5.21 -2.34 15.65
N ARG A 10 -5.19 -1.15 16.24
CA ARG A 10 -6.32 -0.57 16.97
C ARG A 10 -6.43 0.93 16.73
N GLY A 11 -7.52 1.52 17.21
CA GLY A 11 -7.79 2.95 17.03
C GLY A 11 -7.89 3.35 15.56
N ALA A 12 -7.33 4.50 15.23
CA ALA A 12 -7.31 5.05 13.89
C ALA A 12 -6.23 4.38 13.03
N LEU A 13 -6.63 3.63 12.01
CA LEU A 13 -5.72 3.01 11.04
C LEU A 13 -5.39 3.96 9.90
N VAL A 14 -4.11 4.02 9.50
CA VAL A 14 -3.62 4.97 8.49
C VAL A 14 -4.34 4.84 7.15
N GLU A 15 -4.55 3.62 6.67
CA GLU A 15 -5.18 3.38 5.37
C GLU A 15 -6.68 3.63 5.38
N LEU A 16 -7.37 3.35 6.50
CA LEU A 16 -8.80 3.60 6.59
C LEU A 16 -9.10 5.09 6.59
N ASN A 17 -8.29 5.89 7.30
CA ASN A 17 -8.43 7.34 7.29
C ASN A 17 -8.08 7.94 5.92
N ALA A 18 -7.07 7.40 5.23
CA ALA A 18 -6.73 7.81 3.88
C ALA A 18 -7.85 7.49 2.87
N LEU A 19 -8.41 6.28 2.95
CA LEU A 19 -9.54 5.85 2.11
C LEU A 19 -10.77 6.71 2.40
N TRP A 20 -11.05 7.02 3.67
CA TRP A 20 -12.17 7.88 4.07
C TRP A 20 -12.04 9.30 3.50
N HIS A 21 -10.85 9.92 3.62
CA HIS A 21 -10.57 11.19 2.97
C HIS A 21 -10.82 11.12 1.45
N SER A 22 -10.27 10.09 0.79
CA SER A 22 -10.44 9.94 -0.66
C SER A 22 -11.89 9.71 -1.07
N ALA A 23 -12.69 9.01 -0.24
CA ALA A 23 -14.11 8.80 -0.47
C ALA A 23 -14.91 10.09 -0.34
N LEU A 24 -14.64 10.91 0.68
CA LEU A 24 -15.27 12.23 0.83
C LEU A 24 -14.96 13.14 -0.35
N ARG A 25 -13.71 13.16 -0.83
CA ARG A 25 -13.33 13.91 -2.04
C ARG A 25 -14.02 13.38 -3.30
N ALA A 26 -14.27 12.07 -3.38
CA ALA A 26 -15.05 11.52 -4.49
C ALA A 26 -16.52 11.91 -4.40
N ALA A 27 -17.12 11.90 -3.20
CA ALA A 27 -18.49 12.34 -2.96
C ALA A 27 -18.67 13.84 -3.26
N GLU A 28 -17.72 14.69 -2.86
CA GLU A 28 -17.69 16.11 -3.21
C GLU A 28 -17.72 16.32 -4.73
N ARG A 29 -16.88 15.61 -5.49
CA ARG A 29 -16.85 15.68 -6.95
C ARG A 29 -18.16 15.18 -7.57
N LEU A 30 -18.73 14.11 -7.04
CA LEU A 30 -19.99 13.55 -7.54
C LEU A 30 -21.17 14.51 -7.28
N ALA A 31 -21.26 15.08 -6.08
CA ALA A 31 -22.27 16.07 -5.75
C ALA A 31 -22.15 17.32 -6.64
N SER A 32 -20.93 17.79 -6.88
CA SER A 32 -20.66 18.90 -7.80
C SER A 32 -21.12 18.59 -9.23
N TYR A 33 -20.85 17.37 -9.71
CA TYR A 33 -21.30 16.91 -11.03
C TYR A 33 -22.83 16.82 -11.15
N LEU A 34 -23.52 16.51 -10.05
CA LEU A 34 -24.98 16.49 -9.96
C LEU A 34 -25.61 17.86 -9.63
N GLU A 35 -24.80 18.93 -9.64
CA GLU A 35 -25.21 20.30 -9.31
C GLU A 35 -25.78 20.48 -7.89
N ASP A 36 -25.52 19.53 -6.98
CA ASP A 36 -25.88 19.61 -5.56
C ASP A 36 -24.77 20.34 -4.78
N SER A 37 -24.82 21.67 -4.82
CA SER A 37 -23.84 22.54 -4.19
C SER A 37 -23.80 22.41 -2.66
N SER A 38 -24.92 22.05 -2.02
CA SER A 38 -24.99 21.87 -0.56
C SER A 38 -24.18 20.65 -0.14
N SER A 39 -24.47 19.49 -0.74
CA SER A 39 -23.75 18.25 -0.43
C SER A 39 -22.26 18.33 -0.83
N ALA A 40 -21.95 19.00 -1.95
CA ALA A 40 -20.56 19.22 -2.36
C ALA A 40 -19.78 20.00 -1.27
N SER A 41 -20.34 21.10 -0.78
CA SER A 41 -19.72 21.88 0.29
C SER A 41 -19.58 21.10 1.59
N GLU A 42 -20.57 20.28 1.95
CA GLU A 42 -20.53 19.46 3.16
C GLU A 42 -19.42 18.41 3.09
N PHE A 43 -19.36 17.63 2.01
CA PHE A 43 -18.33 16.61 1.83
C PHE A 43 -16.92 17.21 1.72
N GLY A 44 -16.78 18.35 1.04
CA GLY A 44 -15.51 19.07 0.96
C GLY A 44 -15.01 19.50 2.34
N ALA A 45 -15.88 20.12 3.14
CA ALA A 45 -15.54 20.54 4.51
C ALA A 45 -15.21 19.34 5.42
N MET A 46 -15.89 18.20 5.26
CA MET A 46 -15.52 16.97 5.97
C MET A 46 -14.13 16.48 5.54
N ALA A 47 -13.84 16.48 4.24
CA ALA A 47 -12.55 16.04 3.72
C ALA A 47 -11.39 16.94 4.22
N ASP A 48 -11.59 18.26 4.25
CA ASP A 48 -10.60 19.23 4.77
C ASP A 48 -10.28 18.97 6.26
N ARG A 49 -11.31 18.67 7.06
CA ARG A 49 -11.12 18.29 8.48
C ARG A 49 -10.31 17.01 8.61
N VAL A 50 -10.60 15.99 7.79
CA VAL A 50 -9.84 14.74 7.80
C VAL A 50 -8.40 14.97 7.36
N ALA A 51 -8.14 15.76 6.32
CA ALA A 51 -6.77 16.05 5.88
C ALA A 51 -5.95 16.76 6.97
N SER A 52 -6.55 17.76 7.63
CA SER A 52 -5.91 18.51 8.71
C SER A 52 -5.58 17.64 9.94
N SER A 53 -6.47 16.72 10.31
CA SER A 53 -6.21 15.79 11.42
C SER A 53 -5.25 14.66 11.01
N PHE A 54 -5.31 14.20 9.75
CA PHE A 54 -4.47 13.11 9.27
C PHE A 54 -2.99 13.45 9.38
N ASP A 55 -2.60 14.65 8.94
CA ASP A 55 -1.19 15.08 8.98
C ASP A 55 -0.67 15.18 10.42
N SER A 56 -1.47 15.73 11.33
CA SER A 56 -1.08 15.90 12.73
C SER A 56 -1.03 14.58 13.51
N LEU A 57 -1.91 13.63 13.20
CA LEU A 57 -1.98 12.34 13.88
C LEU A 57 -0.96 11.32 13.34
N PHE A 58 -0.84 11.18 12.03
CA PHE A 58 -0.10 10.08 11.42
C PHE A 58 1.33 10.42 11.02
N TRP A 59 1.70 11.69 10.82
CA TRP A 59 3.05 12.01 10.37
C TRP A 59 4.11 11.73 11.43
N ASN A 60 5.00 10.77 11.14
CA ASN A 60 6.17 10.48 11.96
C ASN A 60 7.40 11.20 11.37
N ARG A 61 7.84 12.26 12.06
CA ARG A 61 8.99 13.08 11.65
C ARG A 61 10.31 12.32 11.67
N GLU A 62 10.51 11.42 12.64
CA GLU A 62 11.78 10.69 12.83
C GLU A 62 11.96 9.61 11.76
N ARG A 63 10.86 8.93 11.40
CA ARG A 63 10.87 7.87 10.39
C ARG A 63 10.68 8.38 8.96
N HIS A 64 10.35 9.67 8.78
CA HIS A 64 9.92 10.22 7.50
C HIS A 64 8.84 9.37 6.82
N ALA A 65 7.85 8.96 7.61
CA ALA A 65 6.84 7.98 7.26
C ALA A 65 5.54 8.25 8.04
N LEU A 66 4.54 7.40 7.87
CA LEU A 66 3.32 7.45 8.69
C LEU A 66 3.34 6.39 9.80
N PHE A 67 2.79 6.73 10.96
CA PHE A 67 2.39 5.74 11.95
C PHE A 67 1.36 4.78 11.33
N ASP A 68 1.45 3.48 11.62
CA ASP A 68 0.54 2.47 11.06
C ASP A 68 -0.87 2.56 11.67
N TRP A 69 -0.93 2.92 12.95
CA TRP A 69 -2.15 3.25 13.68
C TRP A 69 -1.89 4.19 14.86
N VAL A 70 -2.95 4.86 15.32
CA VAL A 70 -2.95 5.78 16.47
C VAL A 70 -4.16 5.50 17.35
N ASP A 71 -3.95 5.37 18.67
CA ASP A 71 -5.02 5.18 19.66
C ASP A 71 -4.74 6.03 20.90
N GLY A 72 -5.40 7.19 20.98
CA GLY A 72 -5.06 8.23 21.96
C GLY A 72 -3.62 8.73 21.79
N GLU A 73 -2.81 8.60 22.85
CA GLU A 73 -1.38 8.98 22.84
C GLU A 73 -0.47 7.87 22.30
N GLU A 74 -0.98 6.65 22.15
CA GLU A 74 -0.20 5.52 21.63
C GLU A 74 -0.18 5.55 20.10
N ARG A 75 1.02 5.35 19.54
CA ARG A 75 1.26 5.37 18.10
C ARG A 75 2.21 4.24 17.71
N ASP A 76 1.88 3.51 16.67
CA ASP A 76 2.74 2.44 16.14
C ASP A 76 3.61 2.95 15.00
N ASP A 77 4.91 3.03 15.22
CA ASP A 77 5.89 3.50 14.24
C ASP A 77 6.42 2.37 13.33
N THR A 78 5.83 1.18 13.44
CA THR A 78 6.21 0.02 12.64
C THR A 78 6.10 0.32 11.14
N MET A 79 7.20 0.16 10.41
CA MET A 79 7.22 0.37 8.96
C MET A 79 6.41 -0.72 8.24
N ARG A 80 5.21 -0.35 7.77
CA ARG A 80 4.27 -1.21 7.04
C ARG A 80 3.82 -0.56 5.74
N PRO A 81 3.37 -1.34 4.75
CA PRO A 81 2.97 -0.81 3.45
C PRO A 81 1.59 -0.15 3.47
N ASN A 82 0.83 -0.21 4.56
CA ASN A 82 -0.52 0.37 4.66
C ASN A 82 -0.53 1.88 4.35
N GLN A 83 0.52 2.60 4.76
CA GLN A 83 0.73 4.01 4.46
C GLN A 83 0.76 4.33 2.95
N LEU A 84 1.03 3.33 2.11
CA LEU A 84 1.06 3.51 0.66
C LEU A 84 -0.30 3.95 0.12
N LEU A 85 -1.41 3.51 0.74
CA LEU A 85 -2.74 3.95 0.36
C LEU A 85 -2.93 5.46 0.57
N ALA A 86 -2.27 6.06 1.55
CA ALA A 86 -2.32 7.52 1.73
C ALA A 86 -1.68 8.29 0.56
N VAL A 87 -0.78 7.68 -0.21
CA VAL A 87 -0.04 8.35 -1.29
C VAL A 87 -0.40 7.86 -2.69
N SER A 88 -1.04 6.69 -2.82
CA SER A 88 -1.44 6.12 -4.10
C SER A 88 -2.83 6.52 -4.57
N LEU A 89 -3.74 6.91 -3.66
CA LEU A 89 -5.12 7.28 -3.96
C LEU A 89 -5.22 8.62 -4.69
N SER A 90 -6.17 8.79 -5.61
CA SER A 90 -6.36 10.01 -6.42
C SER A 90 -6.44 11.29 -5.59
N SER A 91 -6.99 11.22 -4.38
CA SER A 91 -7.00 12.31 -3.41
C SER A 91 -6.23 11.91 -2.15
N THR A 92 -5.05 12.52 -1.94
CA THR A 92 -4.21 12.30 -0.77
C THR A 92 -4.49 13.37 0.30
N PRO A 93 -4.50 13.01 1.60
CA PRO A 93 -4.55 13.98 2.69
C PRO A 93 -3.17 14.60 3.02
N LEU A 94 -2.11 14.22 2.30
CA LEU A 94 -0.74 14.65 2.58
C LEU A 94 -0.25 15.71 1.60
N GLU A 95 0.59 16.61 2.11
CA GLU A 95 1.40 17.49 1.27
C GLU A 95 2.38 16.71 0.37
N PRO A 96 2.65 17.18 -0.86
CA PRO A 96 3.47 16.44 -1.82
C PRO A 96 4.87 16.06 -1.33
N THR A 97 5.51 16.88 -0.48
CA THR A 97 6.84 16.60 0.08
C THR A 97 6.81 15.42 1.05
N LYS A 98 5.81 15.36 1.94
CA LYS A 98 5.59 14.23 2.86
C LYS A 98 5.20 12.96 2.11
N ALA A 99 4.37 13.08 1.09
CA ALA A 99 3.98 11.94 0.27
C ALA A 99 5.19 11.30 -0.46
N ARG A 100 6.13 12.11 -0.96
CA ARG A 100 7.41 11.63 -1.51
C ARG A 100 8.26 10.93 -0.45
N ALA A 101 8.37 11.51 0.74
CA ALA A 101 9.12 10.93 1.84
C ALA A 101 8.56 9.54 2.26
N VAL A 102 7.23 9.42 2.35
CA VAL A 102 6.55 8.13 2.59
C VAL A 102 6.92 7.12 1.51
N LEU A 103 6.86 7.51 0.24
CA LEU A 103 7.18 6.62 -0.87
C LEU A 103 8.64 6.15 -0.82
N GLU A 104 9.58 7.05 -0.55
CA GLU A 104 11.01 6.72 -0.41
C GLU A 104 11.27 5.78 0.77
N SER A 105 10.59 5.98 1.90
CA SER A 105 10.66 5.11 3.07
C SER A 105 10.09 3.72 2.76
N VAL A 106 8.93 3.63 2.12
CA VAL A 106 8.36 2.34 1.67
C VAL A 106 9.30 1.63 0.71
N TRP A 107 9.89 2.35 -0.26
CA TRP A 107 10.84 1.77 -1.19
C TRP A 107 12.06 1.19 -0.46
N ARG A 108 12.69 1.99 0.41
CA ARG A 108 13.91 1.61 1.14
C ARG A 108 13.71 0.39 2.03
N HIS A 109 12.58 0.29 2.73
CA HIS A 109 12.38 -0.72 3.76
C HIS A 109 11.61 -1.96 3.28
N LEU A 110 10.67 -1.80 2.34
CA LEU A 110 9.67 -2.83 2.05
C LEU A 110 9.77 -3.42 0.65
N TYR A 111 10.47 -2.78 -0.29
CA TYR A 111 10.55 -3.28 -1.67
C TYR A 111 11.27 -4.62 -1.79
N THR A 112 10.70 -5.51 -2.61
CA THR A 112 11.31 -6.77 -3.06
C THR A 112 11.05 -6.98 -4.55
N THR A 113 11.67 -8.01 -5.12
CA THR A 113 11.56 -8.38 -6.54
C THR A 113 10.12 -8.51 -7.05
N TYR A 114 9.22 -9.09 -6.25
CA TYR A 114 7.86 -9.43 -6.68
C TYR A 114 6.76 -8.72 -5.89
N GLY A 115 7.10 -7.82 -4.96
CA GLY A 115 6.10 -7.20 -4.11
C GLY A 115 6.66 -6.24 -3.07
N LEU A 116 5.78 -5.73 -2.20
CA LEU A 116 6.19 -5.04 -0.98
C LEU A 116 5.96 -5.94 0.23
N ARG A 117 6.97 -6.02 1.12
CA ARG A 117 6.87 -6.70 2.42
C ARG A 117 5.78 -6.06 3.27
N THR A 118 5.05 -6.89 4.03
CA THR A 118 4.05 -6.42 5.00
C THR A 118 4.64 -5.87 6.29
N LEU A 119 5.94 -6.10 6.52
CA LEU A 119 6.68 -5.66 7.69
C LEU A 119 8.16 -5.50 7.32
N GLU A 120 8.84 -4.51 7.88
CA GLU A 120 10.28 -4.34 7.62
C GLU A 120 11.14 -5.47 8.22
N PRO A 121 12.24 -5.87 7.55
CA PRO A 121 13.11 -6.95 8.03
C PRO A 121 13.74 -6.72 9.42
N GLY A 122 13.97 -5.45 9.79
CA GLY A 122 14.57 -5.10 11.09
C GLY A 122 13.65 -5.31 12.29
N HIS A 123 12.35 -5.53 12.07
CA HIS A 123 11.38 -5.68 13.15
C HIS A 123 11.44 -7.09 13.77
N GLY A 124 11.46 -7.22 15.10
CA GLY A 124 11.66 -8.51 15.79
C GLY A 124 10.60 -9.59 15.50
N LYS A 125 9.41 -9.19 15.03
CA LYS A 125 8.35 -10.11 14.60
C LYS A 125 8.42 -10.49 13.11
N TYR A 126 9.44 -10.06 12.37
CA TYR A 126 9.58 -10.33 10.94
C TYR A 126 9.65 -11.83 10.62
N LYS A 127 8.91 -12.21 9.57
CA LYS A 127 8.74 -13.56 9.01
C LYS A 127 8.69 -13.49 7.48
N GLY A 128 9.80 -13.10 6.86
CA GLY A 128 9.94 -13.06 5.40
C GLY A 128 9.82 -14.44 4.75
N ARG A 129 10.32 -15.48 5.41
CA ARG A 129 10.15 -16.88 5.02
C ARG A 129 9.27 -17.59 6.06
N PRO A 130 8.01 -17.92 5.73
CA PRO A 130 7.11 -18.55 6.69
C PRO A 130 7.61 -19.95 7.05
N LYS A 131 7.41 -20.36 8.30
CA LYS A 131 7.58 -21.77 8.68
C LYS A 131 6.51 -22.62 7.97
N PRO A 132 6.81 -23.89 7.62
CA PRO A 132 5.81 -24.79 7.08
C PRO A 132 4.57 -24.88 7.97
N GLY A 133 3.40 -25.02 7.34
CA GLY A 133 2.11 -25.13 8.01
C GLY A 133 1.32 -23.82 8.06
N LEU A 134 0.01 -23.94 8.28
CA LEU A 134 -0.94 -22.83 8.15
C LEU A 134 -0.61 -21.65 9.06
N SER A 135 -0.26 -21.89 10.32
CA SER A 135 0.11 -20.82 11.27
C SER A 135 1.35 -20.06 10.81
N GLY A 136 2.35 -20.76 10.28
CA GLY A 136 3.57 -20.14 9.78
C GLY A 136 3.31 -19.29 8.55
N LEU A 137 2.48 -19.78 7.62
CA LEU A 137 2.05 -19.04 6.43
C LEU A 137 1.25 -17.78 6.82
N THR A 138 0.24 -17.89 7.68
CA THR A 138 -0.54 -16.73 8.14
C THR A 138 0.36 -15.68 8.77
N LYS A 139 1.32 -16.08 9.61
CA LYS A 139 2.32 -15.16 10.18
C LYS A 139 3.16 -14.50 9.11
N GLY A 140 3.66 -15.25 8.13
CA GLY A 140 4.43 -14.70 7.01
C GLY A 140 3.64 -13.65 6.23
N LEU A 141 2.39 -13.97 5.85
CA LEU A 141 1.54 -13.10 5.04
C LEU A 141 1.40 -11.68 5.63
N TYR A 142 1.28 -11.56 6.95
CA TYR A 142 1.08 -10.28 7.64
C TYR A 142 2.31 -9.74 8.38
N ARG A 143 3.43 -10.47 8.42
CA ARG A 143 4.65 -10.09 9.15
C ARG A 143 5.93 -10.23 8.31
N GLY A 144 5.89 -10.13 6.98
CA GLY A 144 7.13 -10.00 6.22
C GLY A 144 7.17 -10.55 4.81
N MET A 145 6.18 -11.35 4.41
CA MET A 145 6.00 -11.73 3.01
C MET A 145 5.63 -10.52 2.15
N ALA A 146 5.97 -10.60 0.87
CA ALA A 146 5.78 -9.55 -0.09
C ALA A 146 4.51 -9.77 -0.91
N TRP A 147 3.69 -8.73 -1.06
CA TRP A 147 2.46 -8.80 -1.86
C TRP A 147 2.62 -8.04 -3.19
N PRO A 148 2.32 -8.66 -4.34
CA PRO A 148 2.46 -8.01 -5.65
C PRO A 148 1.48 -6.86 -5.88
N TRP A 149 0.24 -6.95 -5.40
CA TRP A 149 -0.73 -5.87 -5.60
C TRP A 149 -0.27 -4.54 -4.95
N LEU A 150 0.48 -4.63 -3.85
CA LEU A 150 1.10 -3.46 -3.22
C LEU A 150 2.23 -2.87 -4.08
N LEU A 151 2.95 -3.70 -4.84
CA LEU A 151 3.94 -3.22 -5.79
C LEU A 151 3.27 -2.42 -6.91
N ALA A 152 2.12 -2.87 -7.43
CA ALA A 152 1.38 -2.09 -8.41
C ALA A 152 0.93 -0.72 -7.86
N LEU A 153 0.40 -0.68 -6.62
CA LEU A 153 0.08 0.59 -5.94
C LEU A 153 1.32 1.48 -5.74
N PHE A 154 2.47 0.87 -5.47
CA PHE A 154 3.72 1.59 -5.28
C PHE A 154 4.17 2.26 -6.56
N VAL A 155 4.11 1.54 -7.68
CA VAL A 155 4.47 2.09 -8.98
C VAL A 155 3.49 3.19 -9.41
N ARG A 156 2.18 3.04 -9.14
CA ARG A 156 1.20 4.12 -9.32
C ARG A 156 1.57 5.37 -8.53
N ALA A 157 1.83 5.23 -7.24
CA ALA A 157 2.26 6.35 -6.40
C ALA A 157 3.58 6.96 -6.90
N PHE A 158 4.53 6.11 -7.30
CA PHE A 158 5.81 6.55 -7.86
C PHE A 158 5.64 7.41 -9.11
N LEU A 159 4.83 6.98 -10.07
CA LEU A 159 4.56 7.73 -11.29
C LEU A 159 3.81 9.04 -11.01
N ARG A 160 2.91 9.07 -10.02
CA ARG A 160 2.25 10.31 -9.60
C ARG A 160 3.24 11.40 -9.20
N TYR A 161 4.25 11.05 -8.40
CA TYR A 161 5.25 12.01 -7.93
C TYR A 161 6.44 12.15 -8.90
N ASN A 162 6.64 11.20 -9.80
CA ASN A 162 7.75 11.17 -10.76
C ASN A 162 7.24 10.88 -12.19
N PRO A 163 6.40 11.75 -12.77
CA PRO A 163 5.67 11.44 -14.01
C PRO A 163 6.55 11.20 -15.23
N SER A 164 7.76 11.79 -15.26
CA SER A 164 8.74 11.58 -16.33
C SER A 164 9.55 10.29 -16.18
N ARG A 165 9.42 9.56 -15.06
CA ARG A 165 10.27 8.39 -14.73
C ARG A 165 9.62 7.05 -15.05
N LYS A 166 8.96 6.96 -16.22
CA LYS A 166 8.38 5.70 -16.72
C LYS A 166 9.44 4.61 -16.92
N ASP A 167 10.67 4.99 -17.24
CA ASP A 167 11.84 4.10 -17.32
C ASP A 167 12.05 3.32 -16.01
N VAL A 168 12.00 4.01 -14.87
CA VAL A 168 12.16 3.41 -13.53
C VAL A 168 10.93 2.60 -13.14
N ALA A 169 9.74 3.10 -13.45
CA ALA A 169 8.49 2.37 -13.21
C ALA A 169 8.50 0.99 -13.90
N TRP A 170 8.99 0.93 -15.15
CA TRP A 170 9.19 -0.32 -15.87
C TRP A 170 10.21 -1.25 -15.20
N ALA A 171 11.29 -0.70 -14.64
CA ALA A 171 12.27 -1.49 -13.91
C ALA A 171 11.66 -2.20 -12.68
N PHE A 172 10.72 -1.56 -11.98
CA PHE A 172 10.03 -2.17 -10.84
C PHE A 172 9.12 -3.33 -11.22
N VAL A 173 8.41 -3.25 -12.35
CA VAL A 173 7.45 -4.28 -12.77
C VAL A 173 8.06 -5.38 -13.64
N ARG A 174 9.20 -5.12 -14.29
CA ARG A 174 9.87 -6.08 -15.19
C ARG A 174 10.07 -7.47 -14.59
N PRO A 175 10.43 -7.65 -13.30
CA PRO A 175 10.59 -8.99 -12.72
C PRO A 175 9.31 -9.83 -12.78
N ILE A 176 8.13 -9.21 -12.67
CA ILE A 176 6.83 -9.92 -12.75
C ILE A 176 6.69 -10.65 -14.08
N GLY A 177 7.28 -10.13 -15.17
CA GLY A 177 7.29 -10.79 -16.47
C GLY A 177 7.92 -12.19 -16.43
N SER A 178 8.90 -12.44 -15.56
CA SER A 178 9.46 -13.78 -15.36
C SER A 178 8.51 -14.69 -14.60
N HIS A 179 7.89 -14.20 -13.52
CA HIS A 179 6.89 -14.95 -12.77
C HIS A 179 5.69 -15.36 -13.64
N LEU A 180 5.25 -14.52 -14.58
CA LEU A 180 4.15 -14.85 -15.50
C LEU A 180 4.39 -16.09 -16.38
N ARG A 181 5.65 -16.55 -16.50
CA ARG A 181 6.02 -17.76 -17.24
C ARG A 181 6.20 -18.99 -16.35
N GLU A 182 6.09 -18.82 -15.03
CA GLU A 182 6.35 -19.85 -14.01
C GLU A 182 5.10 -20.08 -13.14
N GLY A 183 4.92 -21.29 -12.61
CA GLY A 183 3.73 -21.63 -11.82
C GLY A 183 2.45 -21.61 -12.66
N CYS A 184 1.52 -20.70 -12.35
CA CYS A 184 0.29 -20.51 -13.13
C CYS A 184 0.55 -19.50 -14.26
N VAL A 185 0.77 -20.01 -15.47
CA VAL A 185 1.12 -19.19 -16.64
C VAL A 185 0.09 -18.09 -16.87
N GLY A 186 0.57 -16.86 -17.03
CA GLY A 186 -0.27 -15.68 -17.24
C GLY A 186 -0.92 -15.13 -15.96
N ALA A 187 -0.60 -15.67 -14.79
CA ALA A 187 -1.16 -15.22 -13.52
C ALA A 187 -0.08 -14.83 -12.49
N ILE A 188 -0.46 -13.94 -11.57
CA ILE A 188 0.40 -13.47 -10.48
C ILE A 188 -0.06 -14.13 -9.18
N ALA A 189 0.88 -14.73 -8.44
CA ALA A 189 0.58 -15.35 -7.15
C ALA A 189 0.15 -14.31 -6.09
N GLN A 190 -0.54 -14.77 -5.05
CA GLN A 190 -1.04 -13.90 -3.97
C GLN A 190 0.08 -13.19 -3.21
N ALA A 191 1.11 -13.94 -2.84
CA ALA A 191 2.22 -13.44 -2.05
C ALA A 191 3.50 -14.20 -2.39
N PHE A 192 4.63 -13.58 -2.06
CA PHE A 192 5.97 -14.14 -2.23
C PHE A 192 6.71 -14.05 -0.91
N GLU A 193 7.67 -14.93 -0.68
CA GLU A 193 8.60 -14.76 0.43
C GLU A 193 9.28 -13.39 0.37
N GLY A 194 9.54 -12.79 1.53
CA GLY A 194 10.15 -11.46 1.62
C GLY A 194 11.66 -11.41 1.32
N GLU A 195 12.33 -12.55 1.09
CA GLU A 195 13.80 -12.64 1.21
C GLU A 195 14.56 -13.60 0.27
N MET A 196 14.34 -13.74 -1.03
CA MET A 196 15.03 -14.79 -1.83
C MET A 196 14.79 -16.24 -1.27
N PRO A 197 14.65 -17.28 -2.09
CA PRO A 197 14.43 -17.26 -3.53
C PRO A 197 13.11 -16.57 -3.94
N TYR A 198 12.37 -15.96 -3.01
CA TYR A 198 11.07 -15.33 -3.27
C TYR A 198 10.06 -16.36 -3.75
N THR A 199 9.92 -17.47 -3.00
CA THR A 199 8.98 -18.53 -3.36
C THR A 199 7.54 -17.98 -3.38
N PRO A 200 6.71 -18.27 -4.39
CA PRO A 200 5.30 -17.88 -4.38
C PRO A 200 4.49 -18.73 -3.39
N HIS A 201 3.49 -18.13 -2.76
CA HIS A 201 2.60 -18.76 -1.79
C HIS A 201 1.16 -18.23 -1.92
N GLY A 202 0.23 -18.97 -1.32
CA GLY A 202 -1.19 -18.63 -1.34
C GLY A 202 -1.84 -18.93 -2.69
N ASP A 203 -2.80 -18.10 -3.10
CA ASP A 203 -3.48 -18.30 -4.39
C ASP A 203 -2.49 -18.19 -5.55
N VAL A 204 -2.45 -19.21 -6.41
CA VAL A 204 -1.57 -19.23 -7.59
C VAL A 204 -1.94 -18.20 -8.65
N ALA A 205 -3.20 -17.75 -8.65
CA ALA A 205 -3.75 -16.73 -9.53
C ALA A 205 -4.60 -15.74 -8.73
N SER A 206 -3.95 -14.71 -8.17
CA SER A 206 -4.60 -13.72 -7.33
C SER A 206 -5.35 -12.68 -8.15
N SER A 207 -6.68 -12.63 -8.02
CA SER A 207 -7.51 -11.61 -8.66
C SER A 207 -7.10 -10.18 -8.29
N ARG A 208 -6.69 -9.96 -7.03
CA ARG A 208 -6.22 -8.65 -6.56
C ARG A 208 -4.92 -8.24 -7.24
N ALA A 209 -3.94 -9.13 -7.32
CA ALA A 209 -2.67 -8.83 -7.99
C ALA A 209 -2.91 -8.56 -9.48
N MET A 210 -3.64 -9.44 -10.15
CA MET A 210 -3.98 -9.30 -11.57
C MET A 210 -4.71 -7.98 -11.86
N GLY A 211 -5.75 -7.66 -11.10
CA GLY A 211 -6.53 -6.42 -11.27
C GLY A 211 -5.67 -5.17 -11.13
N MET A 212 -4.84 -5.11 -10.07
CA MET A 212 -3.99 -3.94 -9.84
C MET A 212 -2.90 -3.77 -10.91
N PHE A 213 -2.31 -4.86 -11.41
CA PHE A 213 -1.34 -4.79 -12.51
C PHE A 213 -1.99 -4.40 -13.83
N LEU A 214 -3.19 -4.90 -14.13
CA LEU A 214 -3.94 -4.49 -15.32
C LEU A 214 -4.28 -3.00 -15.28
N GLU A 215 -4.78 -2.51 -14.14
CA GLU A 215 -5.07 -1.08 -13.96
C GLU A 215 -3.81 -0.23 -14.16
N LEU A 216 -2.68 -0.64 -13.56
CA LEU A 216 -1.39 0.04 -13.72
C LEU A 216 -0.90 0.07 -15.18
N LEU A 217 -0.96 -1.06 -15.86
CA LEU A 217 -0.43 -1.22 -17.22
C LEU A 217 -1.29 -0.50 -18.26
N CYS A 218 -2.61 -0.59 -18.14
CA CYS A 218 -3.55 0.05 -19.06
C CYS A 218 -3.74 1.54 -18.76
N GLY A 219 -3.61 1.95 -17.50
CA GLY A 219 -3.83 3.33 -17.05
C GLY A 219 -2.56 4.17 -17.11
N GLU A 220 -1.69 4.03 -16.11
CA GLU A 220 -0.55 4.93 -15.92
C GLU A 220 0.64 4.62 -16.83
N MET A 221 0.78 3.36 -17.25
CA MET A 221 1.88 2.88 -18.08
C MET A 221 1.51 2.71 -19.56
N SER A 222 0.26 3.01 -19.95
CA SER A 222 -0.11 3.06 -21.36
C SER A 222 0.60 4.24 -22.04
N ASN A 223 0.93 4.06 -23.33
CA ASN A 223 1.87 4.84 -24.14
C ASN A 223 3.34 4.37 -24.03
N LEU A 224 3.61 3.29 -24.76
CA LEU A 224 4.77 3.16 -25.65
C LEU A 224 4.26 3.30 -27.09
#